data_AF-A0A966M0J5-F1
#
_entry.id   AF-A0A966M0J5-F1
#
_cell.length_a   1.000
_cell.length_b   1.000
_cell.length_c   1.000
_cell.angle_alpha   90.00
_cell.angle_beta   90.00
_cell.angle_gamma   90.00
#
_symmetry.space_group_name_H-M   'P 1'
#
loop_
_entity.id
_entity.type
_entity.pdbx_description
1 polymer ?
#
loop_
_entity_poly.entity_id
_entity_poly.type
_entity_poly.pdbx_seq_one_letter_code
_entity_poly.pdbx_strand_id
1 'polypeptide(L)' 'QMVKVIELNQVRKDLKLNYMIEVDGGINLETIKICHLAGVDIAVAGSYLFNLENREKGIAELKKCDV' A
#
# COMPACT_ATOMS: atom_id res chain seq x y z
N GLN A 1 5.71 -9.12 6.02
CA GLN A 1 6.18 -8.23 4.94
C GLN A 1 6.44 -6.81 5.45
N MET A 2 5.59 -6.25 6.31
CA MET A 2 5.71 -4.86 6.80
C MET A 2 6.99 -4.53 7.56
N VAL A 3 7.56 -5.47 8.32
CA VAL A 3 8.87 -5.26 8.99
C VAL A 3 9.94 -4.84 7.98
N LYS A 4 10.04 -5.54 6.85
CA LYS A 4 10.98 -5.21 5.76
C LYS A 4 10.70 -3.84 5.13
N VAL A 5 9.42 -3.48 4.98
CA VAL A 5 9.04 -2.15 4.46
C VAL A 5 9.50 -1.06 5.41
N ILE A 6 9.29 -1.24 6.72
CA ILE A 6 9.72 -0.28 7.75
C ILE A 6 11.24 -0.11 7.72
N GLU A 7 11.99 -1.22 7.63
CA GLU A 7 13.45 -1.21 7.51
C GLU A 7 13.90 -0.47 6.24
N LEU A 8 13.31 -0.77 5.07
CA LEU A 8 13.62 -0.06 3.83
C LEU A 8 13.28 1.42 3.92
N ASN A 9 12.12 1.78 4.45
CA ASN A 9 11.73 3.18 4.61
C ASN A 9 12.72 3.93 5.52
N GLN A 10 13.24 3.28 6.56
CA GLN A 10 14.27 3.84 7.42
C GLN A 10 15.60 4.05 6.66
N VAL A 11 16.08 3.02 5.95
CA VAL A 11 17.28 3.10 5.10
C VAL A 11 17.16 4.22 4.05
N ARG A 12 15.98 4.34 3.41
CA ARG A 12 15.69 5.40 2.45
C ARG A 12 15.89 6.78 3.05
N LYS A 13 15.37 7.00 4.26
CA LYS A 13 15.45 8.28 4.97
C LYS A 13 16.87 8.59 5.44
N ASP A 14 17.53 7.62 6.07
CA ASP A 14 18.86 7.82 6.67
C ASP A 14 19.93 8.10 5.61
N LEU A 15 19.85 7.40 4.48
CA LEU A 15 20.81 7.54 3.38
C LEU A 15 20.36 8.56 2.33
N LYS A 16 19.21 9.23 2.53
CA LYS A 16 18.62 10.20 1.59
C LYS A 16 18.51 9.65 0.16
N LEU A 17 18.06 8.39 0.05
CA LEU A 17 17.93 7.70 -1.23
C LEU A 17 16.61 8.05 -1.90
N ASN A 18 16.60 7.97 -3.23
CA ASN A 18 15.42 8.23 -4.05
C ASN A 18 14.89 6.93 -4.68
N TYR A 19 14.00 6.25 -3.98
CA TYR A 19 13.25 5.11 -4.51
C TYR A 19 11.86 5.03 -3.89
N MET A 20 10.96 4.29 -4.55
CA MET A 20 9.63 3.97 -4.05
C MET A 20 9.58 2.54 -3.53
N ILE A 21 8.76 2.29 -2.51
CA ILE A 21 8.47 0.98 -1.97
C ILE A 21 7.10 0.55 -2.46
N GLU A 22 7.06 -0.52 -3.24
CA GLU A 22 5.83 -1.16 -3.73
C GLU A 22 5.52 -2.44 -2.95
N VAL A 23 4.25 -2.68 -2.67
CA VAL A 23 3.74 -3.97 -2.21
C VAL A 23 2.73 -4.51 -3.21
N ASP A 24 3.07 -5.66 -3.79
CA ASP A 24 2.20 -6.42 -4.68
C ASP A 24 1.48 -7.55 -3.94
N GLY A 25 0.16 -7.62 -4.14
CA GLY A 25 -0.70 -8.67 -3.62
C GLY A 25 -1.23 -8.41 -2.20
N GLY A 26 -2.41 -8.99 -1.93
CA GLY A 26 -3.04 -8.93 -0.60
C GLY A 26 -3.61 -7.56 -0.20
N ILE A 27 -3.72 -6.61 -1.13
CA ILE A 27 -4.26 -5.28 -0.86
C ILE A 27 -5.80 -5.29 -0.79
N ASN A 28 -6.34 -4.82 0.33
CA ASN A 28 -7.76 -4.60 0.62
C ASN A 28 -7.89 -3.39 1.59
N LEU A 29 -9.10 -3.10 2.10
CA LEU A 29 -9.35 -1.94 2.98
C LEU A 29 -8.60 -1.96 4.32
N GLU A 30 -8.25 -3.15 4.82
CA GLU A 30 -7.47 -3.31 6.04
C GLU A 30 -5.97 -3.18 5.74
N THR A 31 -5.50 -3.93 4.75
CA THR A 31 -4.06 -4.01 4.46
C THR A 31 -3.51 -2.76 3.80
N ILE A 32 -4.33 -1.97 3.09
CA ILE A 32 -3.90 -0.68 2.52
C ILE A 32 -3.49 0.31 3.62
N LYS A 33 -4.21 0.34 4.75
CA LYS A 33 -3.87 1.17 5.92
C LYS A 33 -2.54 0.75 6.53
N ILE A 34 -2.36 -0.56 6.68
CA ILE A 34 -1.13 -1.14 7.23
C ILE A 34 0.07 -0.82 6.32
N CYS A 35 -0.10 -0.95 5.00
CA CYS A 35 0.92 -0.60 4.01
C CYS A 35 1.30 0.88 4.10
N HIS A 36 0.31 1.77 4.13
CA HIS A 36 0.54 3.21 4.27
C HIS A 36 1.34 3.52 5.55
N LEU A 37 0.92 3.00 6.71
CA LEU A 37 1.61 3.22 7.99
C LEU A 37 3.05 2.68 8.01
N ALA A 38 3.33 1.60 7.29
CA ALA A 38 4.68 1.06 7.16
C ALA A 38 5.60 1.93 6.27
N GLY A 39 5.03 2.80 5.44
CA GLY A 39 5.75 3.64 4.49
C GLY A 39 5.83 3.06 3.07
N VAL A 40 4.85 2.26 2.67
CA VAL A 40 4.65 1.87 1.27
C VAL A 40 4.18 3.07 0.46
N ASP A 41 4.80 3.31 -0.69
CA ASP A 41 4.41 4.39 -1.60
C ASP A 41 3.39 3.90 -2.66
N ILE A 42 3.48 2.63 -3.08
CA ILE A 42 2.62 2.04 -4.10
C ILE A 42 2.03 0.71 -3.59
N ALA A 43 0.71 0.58 -3.64
CA ALA A 43 0.00 -0.64 -3.29
C ALA A 43 -0.75 -1.20 -4.51
N VAL A 44 -0.53 -2.46 -4.86
CA VAL A 44 -1.16 -3.09 -6.03
C VAL A 44 -2.38 -3.91 -5.62
N ALA A 45 -3.58 -3.39 -5.93
CA ALA A 45 -4.84 -4.06 -5.68
C ALA A 45 -5.30 -4.85 -6.91
N GLY A 46 -5.11 -6.17 -6.87
CA GLY A 46 -5.59 -7.12 -7.89
C GLY A 46 -6.94 -7.73 -7.49
N SER A 47 -6.90 -8.97 -7.00
CA SER A 47 -8.09 -9.81 -6.74
C SER A 47 -9.18 -9.12 -5.92
N TYR A 48 -8.81 -8.28 -4.93
CA TYR A 48 -9.78 -7.50 -4.16
C TYR A 48 -10.70 -6.67 -5.07
N LEU A 49 -10.14 -5.91 -6.03
CA LEU A 49 -10.94 -5.11 -6.94
C LEU A 49 -11.66 -5.96 -7.99
N PHE A 50 -10.98 -6.97 -8.55
CA PHE A 50 -11.58 -7.77 -9.64
C PHE A 50 -12.75 -8.64 -9.20
N ASN A 51 -12.82 -9.01 -7.92
CA ASN A 51 -13.90 -9.80 -7.33
C ASN A 51 -15.11 -8.97 -6.86
N LEU A 52 -15.04 -7.63 -6.92
CA LEU A 52 -16.18 -6.78 -6.59
C LEU A 52 -17.10 -6.62 -7.81
N GLU A 53 -18.40 -6.67 -7.56
CA GLU A 53 -19.42 -6.30 -8.57
C GLU A 53 -19.28 -4.82 -8.96
N ASN A 54 -19.07 -3.95 -7.97
CA ASN A 54 -18.86 -2.51 -8.19
C ASN A 54 -17.41 -2.14 -7.87
N ARG A 55 -16.56 -2.14 -8.91
CA ARG A 55 -15.13 -1.80 -8.81
C ARG A 55 -14.91 -0.33 -8.50
N GLU A 56 -15.75 0.57 -9.01
CA GLU A 56 -15.64 2.01 -8.75
C GLU A 56 -15.80 2.31 -7.26
N LYS A 57 -16.75 1.64 -6.60
CA LYS A 57 -16.91 1.71 -5.14
C LYS A 57 -15.67 1.22 -4.42
N GLY A 58 -15.11 0.07 -4.79
CA GLY A 58 -13.89 -0.47 -4.20
C GLY A 58 -12.68 0.47 -4.35
N ILE A 59 -12.51 1.07 -5.53
CA ILE A 59 -11.47 2.08 -5.79
C ILE A 59 -11.68 3.31 -4.90
N ALA A 60 -12.92 3.80 -4.81
CA ALA A 60 -13.23 4.94 -3.95
C ALA A 60 -12.96 4.64 -2.46
N GLU A 61 -13.28 3.44 -1.98
CA GLU A 61 -13.01 3.02 -0.61
C GLU A 61 -11.52 2.87 -0.31
N LEU A 62 -10.73 2.32 -1.25
CA LEU A 62 -9.28 2.27 -1.12
C LEU A 62 -8.66 3.68 -1.08
N LYS A 63 -9.17 4.61 -1.88
CA LYS A 63 -8.70 6.01 -1.89
C LYS A 63 -9.08 6.80 -0.65
N LYS A 64 -10.24 6.52 -0.03
CA LYS A 64 -10.66 7.15 1.24
C LYS A 64 -9.72 6.86 2.40
N CYS A 65 -8.77 5.95 2.23
CA CYS A 65 -7.63 5.80 3.12
C CYS A 65 -6.67 7.00 2.99
N ASP A 66 -7.22 8.22 3.03
CA ASP A 66 -6.47 9.46 3.10
C ASP A 66 -6.05 9.65 4.57
N VAL A 67 -4.74 9.65 4.75
CA VAL A 67 -4.02 10.33 5.83
C VAL A 67 -3.61 11.68 5.29
#